data_AF-A0A3D5FES2-F1
#
_entry.id   AF-A0A3D5FES2-F1
#
_cell.length_a   1.000
_cell.length_b   1.000
_cell.length_c   1.000
_cell.angle_alpha   90.00
_cell.angle_beta   90.00
_cell.angle_gamma   90.00
#
_symmetry.space_group_name_H-M   'P 1'
#
loop_
_entity.id
_entity.type
_entity.pdbx_description
1 polymer ?
#
loop_
_entity_poly.entity_id
_entity_poly.type
_entity_poly.pdbx_seq_one_letter_code
_entity_poly.pdbx_strand_id
1 'polypeptide(L)' 'MNDAVATADRQTHQVRVGGITIGGSAPVVVQSMTNTETADVEATVQQVLDLAAAGSEIVR' A
#
# COMPACT_ATOMS: atom_id res chain seq x y z
N MET A 1 14.72 -12.66 4.44
CA MET A 1 14.06 -13.09 5.69
C MET A 1 13.54 -11.82 6.34
N ASN A 2 12.31 -11.41 6.02
CA ASN A 2 11.68 -10.27 6.66
C ASN A 2 10.72 -10.85 7.68
N ASP A 3 11.20 -11.00 8.91
CA ASP A 3 10.40 -11.48 10.03
C ASP A 3 9.41 -10.37 10.40
N ALA A 4 8.19 -10.49 9.91
CA ALA A 4 7.06 -9.69 10.37
C ALA A 4 6.83 -10.04 11.84
N VAL A 5 7.19 -9.13 12.73
CA VAL A 5 6.83 -9.19 14.15
C VAL A 5 5.31 -9.31 14.26
N ALA A 6 4.82 -10.46 14.73
CA ALA A 6 3.42 -10.69 15.02
C ALA A 6 3.03 -9.90 16.29
N THR A 7 2.63 -8.64 16.11
CA THR A 7 1.93 -7.87 17.15
C THR A 7 0.48 -8.34 17.22
N ALA A 8 -0.09 -8.49 18.41
CA ALA A 8 -1.47 -8.96 18.61
C ALA A 8 -2.47 -8.26 17.67
N ASP A 9 -3.20 -9.04 16.86
CA ASP A 9 -4.17 -8.54 15.89
C ASP A 9 -5.26 -7.73 16.60
N ARG A 10 -5.17 -6.40 16.48
CA ARG A 10 -6.24 -5.52 16.95
C ARG A 10 -7.48 -5.79 16.11
N GLN A 11 -8.53 -6.29 16.76
CA GLN A 11 -9.84 -6.46 16.11
C GLN A 11 -10.32 -5.10 15.60
N THR A 12 -10.39 -4.98 14.27
CA THR A 12 -10.76 -3.76 13.54
C THR A 12 -11.76 -4.11 12.46
N HIS A 13 -12.55 -3.12 12.05
CA HIS A 13 -13.44 -3.28 10.91
C HIS A 13 -12.65 -3.51 9.62
N GLN A 14 -13.10 -4.48 8.82
CA GLN A 14 -12.57 -4.68 7.48
C GLN A 14 -13.11 -3.63 6.52
N VAL A 15 -12.23 -3.07 5.70
CA VAL A 15 -12.57 -2.13 4.63
C VAL A 15 -11.92 -2.58 3.33
N ARG A 16 -12.57 -2.29 2.19
CA ARG A 16 -12.00 -2.56 0.87
C ARG A 16 -11.50 -1.28 0.23
N VAL A 17 -10.27 -1.31 -0.27
CA VAL A 17 -9.69 -0.27 -1.12
C VAL A 17 -9.35 -0.90 -2.46
N GLY A 18 -10.13 -0.58 -3.50
CA GLY A 18 -10.07 -1.31 -4.77
C GLY A 18 -10.34 -2.81 -4.56
N GLY A 19 -9.39 -3.66 -4.96
CA GLY A 19 -9.42 -5.11 -4.78
C GLY A 19 -8.81 -5.64 -3.48
N ILE A 20 -8.35 -4.76 -2.58
CA ILE A 20 -7.58 -5.12 -1.37
C ILE A 20 -8.45 -4.95 -0.12
N THR A 21 -8.41 -5.93 0.78
CA THR A 21 -9.08 -5.87 2.09
C THR A 21 -8.08 -5.49 3.17
N ILE A 22 -8.38 -4.47 3.97
CA ILE A 22 -7.53 -3.95 5.06
C ILE A 22 -8.28 -4.10 6.39
N GLY A 23 -7.56 -4.51 7.44
CA GLY A 23 -8.07 -4.65 8.80
C GLY A 23 -8.65 -6.02 9.13
N GLY A 24 -9.13 -6.18 10.37
CA GLY A 24 -9.57 -7.47 10.90
C GLY A 24 -8.44 -8.49 10.92
N SER A 25 -8.68 -9.65 10.28
CA SER A 25 -7.69 -10.72 10.10
C SER A 25 -7.00 -10.70 8.73
N ALA A 26 -7.14 -9.61 7.94
CA ALA A 26 -6.43 -9.48 6.67
C ALA A 26 -4.94 -9.21 6.91
N PRO A 27 -4.04 -9.65 6.01
CA PRO A 27 -2.61 -9.34 6.11
C PRO A 27 -2.34 -7.83 6.17
N VAL A 28 -1.21 -7.45 6.78
CA VAL A 28 -0.74 -6.06 6.75
C VAL A 28 -0.35 -5.71 5.32
N VAL A 29 -0.98 -4.66 4.79
CA VAL A 29 -0.77 -4.16 3.42
C VAL A 29 0.32 -3.10 3.41
N VAL A 30 1.24 -3.18 2.45
CA VAL A 30 2.30 -2.19 2.24
C VAL A 30 1.79 -1.08 1.32
N GLN A 31 1.83 0.17 1.81
CA GLN A 31 1.49 1.35 1.03
C GLN A 31 2.69 2.28 0.86
N SER A 32 2.68 3.06 -0.21
CA SER A 32 3.69 4.09 -0.50
C SER A 32 3.02 5.35 -1.04
N MET A 33 3.81 6.36 -1.39
CA MET A 33 3.31 7.65 -1.84
C MET A 33 4.24 8.23 -2.86
N THR A 34 3.68 8.91 -3.86
CA THR A 34 4.48 9.68 -4.81
C THR A 34 5.08 10.92 -4.15
N ASN A 35 6.15 11.44 -4.72
CA ASN A 35 6.76 12.71 -4.34
C ASN A 35 6.99 13.64 -5.53
N THR A 36 6.47 13.27 -6.71
CA THR A 36 6.38 14.14 -7.88
C THR A 36 5.32 15.23 -7.68
N GLU A 37 5.42 16.31 -8.45
CA GLU A 37 4.31 17.25 -8.59
C GLU A 37 3.12 16.50 -9.22
N THR A 38 1.98 16.43 -8.54
CA THR A 38 0.85 15.62 -8.99
C THR A 38 0.25 16.14 -10.31
N ALA A 39 0.42 17.43 -10.60
CA ALA A 39 0.04 18.00 -11.90
C ALA A 39 0.91 17.48 -13.06
N ASP A 40 2.11 16.98 -12.79
CA ASP A 40 2.94 16.28 -13.76
C ASP A 40 2.50 14.81 -13.86
N VAL A 41 1.64 14.56 -14.84
CA VAL A 41 1.03 13.24 -15.08
C VAL A 41 2.08 12.19 -15.42
N GLU A 42 3.06 12.52 -16.27
CA GLU A 42 4.04 11.55 -16.75
C GLU A 42 4.97 11.11 -15.62
N ALA A 43 5.52 12.07 -14.88
CA ALA A 43 6.37 11.77 -13.74
C ALA A 43 5.63 10.97 -12.66
N THR A 44 4.38 11.36 -12.36
CA THR A 44 3.57 10.70 -11.34
C THR A 44 3.21 9.26 -11.74
N VAL A 45 2.82 9.03 -13.00
CA VAL A 45 2.52 7.68 -13.50
C VAL A 45 3.75 6.79 -13.43
N GLN A 46 4.92 7.30 -13.86
CA GLN A 46 6.15 6.52 -13.82
C GLN A 46 6.49 6.11 -12.38
N GLN A 47 6.39 7.04 -11.43
CA GLN A 47 6.67 6.73 -10.03
C GLN A 47 5.66 5.73 -9.43
N VAL A 48 4.37 5.83 -9.78
CA VAL A 48 3.36 4.85 -9.35
C VAL A 48 3.73 3.44 -9.82
N LEU A 49 4.18 3.29 -11.07
CA LEU A 49 4.61 2.01 -11.63
C LEU A 49 5.87 1.49 -10.93
N ASP A 50 6.83 2.37 -10.64
CA ASP A 50 8.07 2.00 -9.94
C ASP A 50 7.79 1.53 -8.51
N LEU A 51 6.89 2.22 -7.79
CA LEU A 51 6.45 1.83 -6.45
C LEU A 51 5.72 0.48 -6.47
N ALA A 52 4.84 0.24 -7.44
CA ALA A 52 4.16 -1.03 -7.61
C ALA A 52 5.15 -2.17 -7.91
N ALA A 53 6.13 -1.93 -8.79
CA ALA A 53 7.20 -2.89 -9.11
C ALA A 53 8.08 -3.20 -7.89
N ALA A 54 8.27 -2.23 -6.99
CA ALA A 54 8.97 -2.42 -5.72
C ALA A 54 8.14 -3.16 -4.65
N GLY A 55 6.88 -3.48 -4.93
CA GLY A 55 5.99 -4.23 -4.04
C GLY A 55 4.99 -3.38 -3.25
N SER A 56 4.80 -2.11 -3.61
CA SER A 56 3.71 -1.31 -3.05
C SER A 56 2.36 -1.84 -3.52
N GLU A 57 1.46 -2.14 -2.57
CA GLU A 57 0.12 -2.64 -2.86
C GLU A 57 -0.89 -1.49 -3.03
N ILE A 58 -0.62 -0.34 -2.42
CA ILE A 58 -1.43 0.89 -2.51
C ILE A 58 -0.51 2.10 -2.62
N VAL A 59 -0.73 2.97 -3.61
CA VAL A 59 -0.01 4.24 -3.75
C VAL A 59 -0.96 5.40 -3.45
N ARG A 60 -0.49 6.33 -2.60
CA ARG A 60 -1.15 7.61 -2.33
C ARG A 60 -0.56 8.75 -3.15
#